data_AF-A0A8H6RFB3-F1
#
_entry.id   AF-A0A8H6RFB3-F1
#
_cell.length_a   1.000
_cell.length_b   1.000
_cell.length_c   1.000
_cell.angle_alpha   90.00
_cell.angle_beta   90.00
_cell.angle_gamma   90.00
#
_symmetry.space_group_name_H-M   'P 1'
#
loop_
_entity.id
_entity.type
_entity.pdbx_description
1 polymer ?
#
loop_
_entity_poly.entity_id
_entity_poly.type
_entity_poly.pdbx_seq_one_letter_code
_entity_poly.pdbx_strand_id
1 'polypeptide(L)'
;MPSLTITVAQTLSISISLIAAGGIATLSIFDVPELQAQPADRALPATRWLSSRGSHIFPQASVLSTAGFAYLAYDALPPKTRTITQLLKTTNGFKVNAYLAAALLAFSIGPWTARVMIPNNFALIKKNEDLGGSRSAKSAEEERRQGIKPGQRSAQDSVDSKGSASELRDLSGPTTKTQKSSSEAEDSEVRDMLAKFGRQNLVRAFLLGGGGIVGLLAALA
;
A
#
# COMPACT_ATOMS: atom_id res chain seq x y z
N MET A 1 -4.80 24.16 -26.19
CA MET A 1 -3.79 23.30 -25.56
C MET A 1 -3.94 23.42 -24.05
N PRO A 2 -3.81 22.32 -23.29
CA PRO A 2 -3.83 22.38 -21.83
C PRO A 2 -2.73 23.31 -21.31
N SER A 3 -2.99 23.98 -20.19
CA SER A 3 -1.96 24.77 -19.51
C SER A 3 -0.87 23.85 -18.96
N LEU A 4 0.32 24.40 -18.70
CA LEU A 4 1.41 23.66 -18.08
C LEU A 4 0.97 22.97 -16.77
N THR A 5 0.18 23.67 -15.95
CA THR A 5 -0.36 23.14 -14.69
C THR A 5 -1.23 21.91 -14.91
N ILE A 6 -2.13 21.93 -15.91
CA ILE A 6 -2.99 20.79 -16.25
C ILE A 6 -2.14 19.61 -16.72
N THR A 7 -1.18 19.85 -17.63
CA THR A 7 -0.30 18.82 -18.16
C THR A 7 0.53 18.15 -17.06
N VAL A 8 1.08 18.95 -16.14
CA VAL A 8 1.82 18.45 -14.98
C VAL A 8 0.91 17.63 -14.06
N ALA A 9 -0.28 18.14 -13.73
CA ALA A 9 -1.23 17.43 -12.87
C ALA A 9 -1.67 16.09 -13.49
N GLN A 10 -1.98 16.06 -14.79
CA GLN A 10 -2.31 14.83 -15.51
C GLN A 10 -1.15 13.83 -15.44
N THR A 11 0.04 14.27 -15.85
CA THR A 11 1.22 13.41 -15.95
C THR A 11 1.57 12.81 -14.59
N LEU A 12 1.61 13.62 -13.53
CA LEU A 12 1.96 13.15 -12.20
C LEU A 12 0.88 12.24 -11.61
N SER A 13 -0.39 12.61 -11.67
CA SER A 13 -1.46 11.81 -11.06
C SER A 13 -1.58 10.44 -11.72
N ILE A 14 -1.53 10.40 -13.06
CA ILE A 14 -1.59 9.14 -13.82
C ILE A 14 -0.36 8.29 -13.54
N SER A 15 0.84 8.87 -13.64
CA SER A 15 2.09 8.12 -13.46
C SER A 15 2.23 7.57 -12.05
N ILE A 16 1.96 8.38 -11.02
CA ILE A 16 2.01 7.94 -9.62
C ILE A 16 1.03 6.79 -9.39
N SER A 17 -0.21 6.92 -9.88
CA SER A 17 -1.25 5.90 -9.73
C SER A 17 -0.84 4.58 -10.39
N LEU A 18 -0.37 4.62 -11.65
CA LEU A 18 -0.01 3.42 -12.41
C LEU A 18 1.27 2.76 -11.89
N ILE A 19 2.30 3.53 -11.53
CA ILE A 19 3.55 2.98 -10.95
C ILE A 19 3.26 2.32 -9.60
N ALA A 20 2.48 2.98 -8.74
CA ALA A 20 2.10 2.40 -7.45
C ALA A 20 1.23 1.15 -7.62
N ALA A 21 0.28 1.16 -8.56
CA ALA A 21 -0.50 -0.04 -8.90
C ALA A 21 0.38 -1.19 -9.37
N GLY A 22 1.35 -0.92 -10.25
CA GLY A 22 2.33 -1.90 -10.71
C GLY A 22 3.16 -2.49 -9.57
N GLY A 23 3.67 -1.65 -8.66
CA GLY A 23 4.41 -2.12 -7.49
C GLY A 23 3.58 -3.02 -6.55
N ILE A 24 2.30 -2.68 -6.32
CA ILE A 24 1.39 -3.52 -5.52
C ILE A 24 1.04 -4.83 -6.26
N ALA A 25 0.88 -4.77 -7.59
CA ALA A 25 0.62 -5.96 -8.41
C ALA A 25 1.83 -6.91 -8.39
N THR A 26 3.05 -6.40 -8.51
CA THR A 26 4.29 -7.19 -8.40
C THR A 26 4.37 -7.93 -7.06
N LEU A 27 4.06 -7.24 -5.96
CA LEU A 27 3.95 -7.84 -4.63
C LEU A 27 3.00 -9.05 -4.62
N SER A 28 1.87 -8.93 -5.30
CA SER A 28 0.81 -9.95 -5.27
C SER A 28 1.09 -11.12 -6.22
N ILE A 29 1.72 -10.85 -7.38
CA ILE A 29 1.91 -11.81 -8.47
C ILE A 29 3.25 -12.55 -8.36
N PHE A 30 4.29 -11.91 -7.82
CA PHE A 30 5.64 -12.49 -7.72
C PHE A 30 6.07 -12.69 -6.28
N ASP A 31 6.07 -11.64 -5.46
CA ASP A 31 6.66 -11.72 -4.12
C ASP A 31 5.87 -12.64 -3.19
N VAL A 32 4.54 -12.56 -3.20
CA VAL A 32 3.69 -13.41 -2.34
C VAL A 32 3.86 -14.90 -2.66
N PRO A 33 3.77 -15.36 -3.92
CA PRO A 33 4.06 -16.76 -4.25
C PRO A 33 5.44 -17.24 -3.80
N GLU A 34 6.48 -16.41 -3.96
CA GLU A 34 7.83 -16.72 -3.50
C GLU A 34 7.90 -16.84 -1.98
N LEU A 35 7.27 -15.92 -1.24
CA LEU A 35 7.18 -15.97 0.21
C LEU A 35 6.40 -17.19 0.71
N GLN A 36 5.34 -17.58 0.01
CA GLN A 36 4.56 -18.79 0.32
C GLN A 36 5.34 -20.09 0.10
N ALA A 37 6.38 -20.07 -0.74
CA ALA A 37 7.25 -21.23 -0.93
C ALA A 37 8.23 -21.43 0.24
N GLN A 38 8.38 -20.45 1.13
CA GLN A 38 9.29 -20.51 2.27
C GLN A 38 8.57 -20.92 3.57
N PRO A 39 9.29 -21.51 4.53
CA PRO A 39 8.80 -21.66 5.91
C PRO A 39 8.43 -20.30 6.53
N ALA A 40 7.49 -20.30 7.46
CA ALA A 40 6.99 -19.10 8.13
C ALA A 40 8.10 -18.30 8.80
N ASP A 41 9.07 -18.98 9.42
CA ASP A 41 10.22 -18.36 10.07
C ASP A 41 11.11 -17.53 9.13
N ARG A 42 11.01 -17.70 7.81
CA ARG A 42 11.70 -16.87 6.80
C ARG A 42 10.75 -15.92 6.07
N ALA A 43 9.54 -16.40 5.77
CA ALA A 43 8.55 -15.63 5.04
C ALA A 43 8.06 -14.40 5.82
N LEU A 44 7.86 -14.54 7.14
CA LEU A 44 7.29 -13.50 7.99
C LEU A 44 8.17 -12.24 8.10
N PRO A 45 9.49 -12.32 8.39
CA PRO A 45 10.34 -11.14 8.42
C PRO A 45 10.46 -10.44 7.06
N ALA A 46 10.53 -11.21 5.98
CA ALA A 46 10.58 -10.68 4.61
C ALA A 46 9.27 -9.94 4.26
N THR A 47 8.12 -10.54 4.59
CA THR A 47 6.80 -9.90 4.45
C THR A 47 6.72 -8.62 5.27
N ARG A 48 7.22 -8.63 6.52
CA ARG A 48 7.23 -7.46 7.40
C ARG A 48 8.10 -6.34 6.83
N TRP A 49 9.26 -6.66 6.26
CA TRP A 49 10.18 -5.71 5.61
C TRP A 49 9.53 -5.01 4.40
N LEU A 50 8.89 -5.80 3.52
CA LEU A 50 8.16 -5.30 2.36
C LEU A 50 6.96 -4.44 2.78
N SER A 51 6.14 -4.94 3.69
CA SER A 51 4.94 -4.24 4.17
C SER A 51 5.29 -2.92 4.87
N SER A 52 6.42 -2.85 5.60
CA SER A 52 6.83 -1.60 6.26
C SER A 52 7.15 -0.51 5.25
N ARG A 53 7.83 -0.84 4.15
CA ARG A 53 8.15 0.16 3.12
C ARG A 53 6.92 0.53 2.32
N GLY A 54 6.10 -0.46 1.97
CA GLY A 54 4.84 -0.24 1.28
C GLY A 54 3.89 0.71 2.04
N SER A 55 3.83 0.65 3.37
CA SER A 55 2.99 1.54 4.18
C SER A 55 3.44 3.01 4.18
N HIS A 56 4.65 3.32 3.72
CA HIS A 56 5.15 4.69 3.57
C HIS A 56 5.29 5.16 2.12
N ILE A 57 4.88 4.34 1.15
CA ILE A 57 4.91 4.68 -0.27
C ILE A 57 3.49 4.73 -0.84
N PHE A 58 2.72 3.66 -0.66
CA PHE A 58 1.43 3.51 -1.33
C PHE A 58 0.32 4.45 -0.81
N PRO A 59 0.21 4.72 0.50
CA PRO A 59 -0.74 5.73 0.98
C PRO A 59 -0.46 7.12 0.41
N GLN A 60 0.80 7.52 0.31
CA GLN A 60 1.24 8.79 -0.24
C GLN A 60 0.91 8.87 -1.73
N ALA A 61 1.21 7.80 -2.48
CA ALA A 61 0.85 7.70 -3.89
C ALA A 61 -0.67 7.81 -4.12
N SER A 62 -1.48 7.15 -3.27
CA SER A 62 -2.94 7.24 -3.30
C SER A 62 -3.43 8.66 -3.01
N VAL A 63 -2.91 9.33 -1.97
CA VAL A 63 -3.29 10.71 -1.62
C VAL A 63 -2.93 11.68 -2.75
N LEU A 64 -1.70 11.62 -3.28
CA LEU A 64 -1.25 12.51 -4.34
C LEU A 64 -2.06 12.32 -5.63
N SER A 65 -2.31 11.06 -6.02
CA SER A 65 -3.11 10.76 -7.20
C SER A 65 -4.56 11.22 -7.02
N THR A 66 -5.16 10.97 -5.85
CA THR A 66 -6.52 11.42 -5.51
C THR A 66 -6.64 12.94 -5.61
N ALA A 67 -5.70 13.67 -4.99
CA ALA A 67 -5.71 15.13 -5.00
C ALA A 67 -5.56 15.69 -6.43
N GLY A 68 -4.66 15.12 -7.21
CA GLY A 68 -4.46 15.54 -8.60
C GLY A 68 -5.64 15.23 -9.50
N PHE A 69 -6.27 14.05 -9.39
CA PHE A 69 -7.50 13.74 -10.13
C PHE A 69 -8.68 14.61 -9.70
N ALA A 70 -8.85 14.88 -8.40
CA ALA A 70 -9.89 15.78 -7.91
C ALA A 70 -9.69 17.22 -8.44
N TYR A 71 -8.44 17.69 -8.46
CA TYR A 71 -8.09 18.98 -9.06
C TYR A 71 -8.43 19.03 -10.56
N LEU A 72 -8.08 17.99 -11.31
CA LEU A 72 -8.39 17.89 -12.75
C LEU A 72 -9.89 17.83 -13.02
N ALA A 73 -10.66 17.18 -12.15
CA ALA A 73 -12.12 17.19 -12.23
C ALA A 73 -12.70 18.59 -12.01
N TYR A 74 -12.18 19.32 -11.01
CA TYR A 74 -12.59 20.71 -10.72
C TYR A 74 -12.26 21.65 -11.88
N ASP A 75 -11.06 21.56 -12.44
CA ASP A 75 -10.64 22.42 -13.53
C ASP A 75 -11.36 22.09 -14.86
N ALA A 76 -11.74 20.83 -15.07
CA ALA A 76 -12.54 20.44 -16.24
C ALA A 76 -13.98 20.99 -16.23
N LEU A 77 -14.47 21.57 -15.12
CA LEU A 77 -15.76 22.25 -15.09
C LEU A 77 -15.73 23.55 -15.91
N PRO A 78 -16.84 23.89 -16.61
CA PRO A 78 -16.98 25.18 -17.28
C PRO A 78 -16.76 26.34 -16.29
N PRO A 79 -15.99 27.39 -16.65
CA PRO A 79 -15.65 28.47 -15.72
C PRO A 79 -16.87 29.12 -15.04
N LYS A 80 -18.00 29.24 -15.77
CA LYS A 80 -19.24 29.84 -15.27
C LYS A 80 -19.95 29.02 -14.19
N THR A 81 -19.70 27.71 -14.13
CA THR A 81 -20.38 26.78 -13.21
C THR A 81 -19.39 26.09 -12.26
N ARG A 82 -18.13 26.52 -12.25
CA ARG A 82 -17.04 25.88 -11.52
C ARG A 82 -17.22 26.07 -10.01
N THR A 83 -17.81 25.07 -9.39
CA THR A 83 -18.09 25.03 -7.94
C THR A 83 -17.99 23.59 -7.44
N ILE A 84 -17.72 23.40 -6.15
CA ILE A 84 -17.69 22.07 -5.53
C ILE A 84 -19.08 21.39 -5.64
N THR A 85 -20.16 22.15 -5.46
CA THR A 85 -21.53 21.64 -5.58
C THR A 85 -21.82 21.10 -6.98
N GLN A 86 -21.32 21.76 -8.03
CA GLN A 86 -21.47 21.25 -9.40
C GLN A 86 -20.70 19.96 -9.63
N LEU A 87 -19.50 19.83 -9.03
CA LEU A 87 -18.67 18.64 -9.07
C LEU A 87 -19.40 17.40 -8.53
N LEU A 88 -20.26 17.57 -7.53
CA LEU A 88 -21.04 16.48 -6.93
C LEU A 88 -22.24 16.02 -7.79
N LYS A 89 -22.56 16.72 -8.88
CA LYS A 89 -23.65 16.32 -9.78
C LYS A 89 -23.18 15.24 -10.75
N THR A 90 -24.04 14.25 -11.02
CA THR A 90 -23.77 13.20 -12.02
C THR A 90 -23.96 13.69 -13.46
N THR A 91 -24.60 14.85 -13.65
CA THR A 91 -24.91 15.43 -14.97
C THR A 91 -23.73 16.18 -15.60
N ASN A 92 -22.52 16.04 -15.07
CA ASN A 92 -21.33 16.65 -15.67
C ASN A 92 -20.92 15.92 -16.97
N GLY A 93 -20.07 16.55 -17.77
CA GLY A 93 -19.49 15.92 -18.95
C GLY A 93 -18.57 14.74 -18.58
N PHE A 94 -18.34 13.86 -19.56
CA PHE A 94 -17.52 12.64 -19.41
C PHE A 94 -16.18 12.92 -18.70
N LYS A 95 -15.45 13.95 -19.15
CA LYS A 95 -14.13 14.31 -18.61
C LYS A 95 -14.12 14.58 -17.10
N VAL A 96 -15.11 15.34 -16.62
CA VAL A 96 -15.26 15.65 -15.18
C VAL A 96 -15.59 14.39 -14.40
N ASN A 97 -16.58 13.62 -14.88
CA ASN A 97 -17.01 12.38 -14.23
C ASN A 97 -15.91 11.31 -14.20
N ALA A 98 -15.09 11.23 -15.25
CA ALA A 98 -13.98 10.29 -15.32
C ALA A 98 -12.86 10.68 -14.35
N TYR A 99 -12.45 11.95 -14.27
CA TYR A 99 -11.49 12.37 -13.24
C TYR A 99 -12.02 12.19 -11.80
N LEU A 100 -13.32 12.42 -11.57
CA LEU A 100 -13.95 12.10 -10.29
C LEU A 100 -13.89 10.62 -9.96
N ALA A 101 -14.25 9.76 -10.91
CA ALA A 101 -14.16 8.31 -10.74
C ALA A 101 -12.72 7.88 -10.47
N ALA A 102 -11.74 8.47 -11.17
CA ALA A 102 -10.32 8.23 -10.93
C ALA A 102 -9.89 8.60 -9.50
N ALA A 103 -10.33 9.77 -9.01
CA ALA A 103 -10.08 10.21 -7.64
C ALA A 103 -10.70 9.26 -6.61
N LEU A 104 -11.96 8.87 -6.81
CA LEU A 104 -12.68 7.94 -5.91
C LEU A 104 -12.01 6.56 -5.88
N LEU A 105 -11.59 6.02 -7.02
CA LEU A 105 -10.88 4.76 -7.11
C LEU A 105 -9.54 4.80 -6.36
N ALA A 106 -8.73 5.84 -6.59
CA ALA A 106 -7.46 6.03 -5.89
C ALA A 106 -7.65 6.19 -4.37
N PHE A 107 -8.68 6.94 -3.94
CA PHE A 107 -9.02 7.16 -2.54
C PHE A 107 -9.49 5.86 -1.84
N SER A 108 -10.23 5.00 -2.56
CA SER A 108 -10.88 3.80 -2.00
C SER A 108 -9.91 2.78 -1.40
N ILE A 109 -8.61 2.88 -1.70
CA ILE A 109 -7.56 2.08 -1.08
C ILE A 109 -7.51 2.28 0.43
N GLY A 110 -7.72 3.50 0.92
CA GLY A 110 -7.71 3.80 2.35
C GLY A 110 -8.77 2.99 3.11
N PRO A 111 -10.07 3.18 2.79
CA PRO A 111 -11.15 2.38 3.36
C PRO A 111 -10.98 0.87 3.17
N TRP A 112 -10.55 0.42 1.98
CA TRP A 112 -10.27 -1.00 1.73
C TRP A 112 -9.23 -1.56 2.69
N THR A 113 -8.10 -0.86 2.83
CA THR A 113 -7.03 -1.26 3.73
C THR A 113 -7.54 -1.30 5.18
N ALA A 114 -8.21 -0.23 5.61
CA ALA A 114 -8.69 -0.08 6.98
C ALA A 114 -9.69 -1.16 7.40
N ARG A 115 -10.59 -1.55 6.49
CA ARG A 115 -11.70 -2.47 6.80
C ARG A 115 -11.41 -3.93 6.48
N VAL A 116 -10.58 -4.20 5.48
CA VAL A 116 -10.39 -5.56 4.94
C VAL A 116 -9.01 -6.11 5.23
N MET A 117 -7.98 -5.26 5.20
CA MET A 117 -6.59 -5.73 5.28
C MET A 117 -5.99 -5.69 6.68
N ILE A 118 -6.28 -4.64 7.46
CA ILE A 118 -5.69 -4.45 8.80
C ILE A 118 -5.74 -5.72 9.66
N PRO A 119 -6.88 -6.46 9.76
CA PRO A 119 -6.93 -7.66 10.59
C PRO A 119 -5.91 -8.73 10.18
N ASN A 120 -5.79 -9.00 8.88
CA ASN A 120 -4.85 -10.00 8.36
C ASN A 120 -3.39 -9.52 8.51
N ASN A 121 -3.14 -8.25 8.22
CA ASN A 121 -1.81 -7.65 8.36
C ASN A 121 -1.34 -7.70 9.81
N PHE A 122 -2.21 -7.37 10.76
CA PHE A 122 -1.87 -7.39 12.19
C PHE A 122 -1.64 -8.82 12.68
N ALA A 123 -2.37 -9.80 12.17
CA ALA A 123 -2.13 -11.20 12.47
C ALA A 123 -0.75 -11.67 11.93
N LEU A 124 -0.37 -11.31 10.70
CA LEU A 124 0.95 -11.59 10.13
C LEU A 124 2.08 -10.95 10.96
N ILE A 125 1.90 -9.68 11.34
CA ILE A 125 2.87 -8.95 12.18
C ILE A 125 2.98 -9.62 13.55
N LYS A 126 1.86 -9.92 14.19
CA LYS A 126 1.86 -10.59 15.50
C LYS A 126 2.61 -11.93 15.44
N LYS A 127 2.33 -12.76 14.43
CA LYS A 127 3.02 -14.04 14.25
C LYS A 127 4.53 -13.85 14.06
N ASN A 128 4.94 -12.85 13.30
CA ASN A 128 6.34 -12.48 13.13
C ASN A 128 7.00 -12.12 14.49
N GLU A 129 6.36 -11.26 15.29
CA GLU A 129 6.87 -10.86 16.61
C GLU A 129 6.91 -12.04 17.60
N ASP A 130 5.90 -12.92 17.59
CA ASP A 130 5.81 -14.11 18.46
C ASP A 130 6.96 -15.11 18.21
N LEU A 131 7.36 -15.25 16.95
CA LEU A 131 8.53 -16.04 16.52
C LEU A 131 9.86 -15.27 16.70
N GLY A 132 9.81 -13.99 17.05
CA GLY A 132 11.00 -13.15 17.28
C GLY A 132 11.63 -12.61 16.00
N GLY A 133 10.85 -12.45 14.95
CA GLY A 133 11.24 -11.73 13.75
C GLY A 133 11.16 -10.23 13.95
N SER A 134 11.98 -9.52 13.20
CA SER A 134 11.95 -8.05 13.12
C SER A 134 11.79 -7.64 11.66
N ARG A 135 11.36 -6.41 11.43
CA ARG A 135 11.14 -5.90 10.07
C ARG A 135 12.41 -5.68 9.25
N SER A 136 13.58 -5.70 9.87
CA SER A 136 14.88 -5.53 9.21
C SER A 136 16.02 -5.97 10.12
N ALA A 137 17.20 -6.20 9.53
CA ALA A 137 18.40 -6.56 10.29
C ALA A 137 18.78 -5.48 11.32
N LYS A 138 18.68 -4.20 10.94
CA LYS A 138 18.96 -3.09 11.86
C LYS A 138 17.93 -2.99 12.99
N SER A 139 16.64 -3.20 12.69
CA SER A 139 15.61 -3.26 13.75
C SER A 139 15.86 -4.40 14.73
N ALA A 140 16.28 -5.57 14.23
CA ALA A 140 16.63 -6.71 15.08
C ALA A 140 17.81 -6.38 16.02
N GLU A 141 18.81 -5.64 15.54
CA GLU A 141 19.94 -5.20 16.36
C GLU A 141 19.49 -4.22 17.46
N GLU A 142 18.67 -3.23 17.12
CA GLU A 142 18.15 -2.24 18.08
C GLU A 142 17.25 -2.89 19.14
N GLU A 143 16.40 -3.83 18.74
CA GLU A 143 15.54 -4.60 19.65
C GLU A 143 16.36 -5.44 20.63
N ARG A 144 17.44 -6.10 20.15
CA ARG A 144 18.39 -6.82 21.03
C ARG A 144 19.08 -5.89 22.01
N ARG A 145 19.52 -4.71 21.57
CA ARG A 145 20.15 -3.70 22.45
C ARG A 145 19.20 -3.24 23.55
N GLN A 146 17.91 -3.17 23.25
CA GLN A 146 16.86 -2.79 24.20
C GLN A 146 16.36 -3.98 25.04
N GLY A 147 16.88 -5.19 24.82
CA GLY A 147 16.47 -6.39 25.55
C GLY A 147 15.04 -6.87 25.22
N ILE A 148 14.49 -6.46 24.08
CA ILE A 148 13.14 -6.85 23.64
C ILE A 148 13.15 -8.34 23.28
N LYS A 149 12.23 -9.10 23.89
CA LYS A 149 12.07 -10.55 23.67
C LYS A 149 10.92 -10.85 22.70
N PRO A 150 10.94 -12.02 22.03
CA PRO A 150 9.83 -12.46 21.18
C PRO A 150 8.47 -12.41 21.89
N GLY A 151 7.46 -11.90 21.21
CA GLY A 151 6.08 -11.75 21.72
C GLY A 151 5.86 -10.59 22.70
N GLN A 152 6.87 -9.79 23.03
CA GLN A 152 6.70 -8.61 23.90
C GLN A 152 6.07 -7.41 23.18
N ARG A 153 6.10 -7.38 21.85
CA ARG A 153 5.57 -6.28 21.05
C ARG A 153 4.20 -6.64 20.49
N SER A 154 3.28 -5.67 20.56
CA SER A 154 2.04 -5.77 19.82
C SER A 154 2.26 -5.47 18.32
N ALA A 155 1.31 -5.88 17.49
CA ALA A 155 1.32 -5.48 16.07
C ALA A 155 1.30 -3.95 15.92
N GLN A 156 0.62 -3.25 16.82
CA GLN A 156 0.57 -1.79 16.81
C GLN A 156 1.94 -1.18 17.14
N ASP A 157 2.65 -1.69 18.16
CA ASP A 157 4.00 -1.18 18.49
C ASP A 157 5.00 -1.42 17.36
N SER A 158 4.83 -2.52 16.62
CA SER A 158 5.62 -2.83 15.42
C SER A 158 5.32 -1.86 14.27
N VAL A 159 4.05 -1.47 14.08
CA VAL A 159 3.64 -0.47 13.08
C VAL A 159 4.12 0.93 13.45
N ASP A 160 4.03 1.31 14.73
CA ASP A 160 4.43 2.62 15.25
C ASP A 160 5.94 2.78 15.44
N SER A 161 6.74 1.78 15.05
CA SER A 161 8.20 1.83 15.12
C SER A 161 8.79 2.00 16.50
N LYS A 162 8.03 1.66 17.55
CA LYS A 162 8.51 1.77 18.91
C LYS A 162 9.66 0.80 19.12
N GLY A 163 10.85 1.35 19.36
CA GLY A 163 12.08 0.58 19.61
C GLY A 163 12.75 -0.01 18.37
N SER A 164 12.41 0.42 17.15
CA SER A 164 12.98 -0.10 15.89
C SER A 164 13.58 0.99 14.99
N ALA A 165 14.43 0.57 14.04
CA ALA A 165 15.13 1.46 13.12
C ALA A 165 14.16 2.16 12.16
N SER A 166 14.45 3.40 11.75
CA SER A 166 13.61 4.17 10.82
C SER A 166 13.39 3.47 9.47
N GLU A 167 12.14 3.36 9.03
CA GLU A 167 11.71 2.62 7.83
C GLU A 167 12.28 3.16 6.53
N LEU A 168 12.37 4.49 6.42
CA LEU A 168 12.84 5.16 5.20
C LEU A 168 14.37 5.30 5.17
N ARG A 169 15.02 5.30 6.33
CA ARG A 169 16.48 5.48 6.45
C ARG A 169 17.22 4.16 6.64
N ASP A 170 16.51 3.09 6.94
CA ASP A 170 17.09 1.77 7.08
C ASP A 170 17.32 1.12 5.70
N LEU A 171 18.58 1.15 5.30
CA LEU A 171 19.08 0.52 4.08
C LEU A 171 19.41 -0.97 4.28
N SER A 172 19.21 -1.52 5.48
CA SER A 172 19.40 -2.94 5.72
C SER A 172 18.28 -3.79 5.09
N GLY A 173 18.65 -4.99 4.68
CA GLY A 173 17.72 -5.97 4.14
C GLY A 173 16.77 -6.54 5.20
N PRO A 174 15.85 -7.43 4.77
CA PRO A 174 15.02 -8.17 5.69
C PRO A 174 15.88 -9.04 6.61
N THR A 175 15.41 -9.26 7.83
CA THR A 175 15.97 -10.33 8.66
C THR A 175 15.76 -11.66 7.94
N THR A 176 16.79 -12.49 7.84
CA THR A 176 16.72 -13.73 7.03
C THR A 176 15.86 -14.82 7.66
N LYS A 177 15.74 -14.82 8.99
CA LYS A 177 14.99 -15.79 9.78
C LYS A 177 14.55 -15.21 11.13
N THR A 178 13.40 -15.62 11.65
CA THR A 178 12.96 -15.37 13.04
C THR A 178 13.88 -16.10 14.05
N GLN A 179 13.80 -15.72 15.33
CA GLN A 179 14.60 -16.35 16.39
C GLN A 179 14.17 -17.78 16.70
N LYS A 180 12.86 -18.02 16.69
CA LYS A 180 12.26 -19.35 16.82
C LYS A 180 12.02 -19.92 15.43
N SER A 181 12.29 -21.21 15.25
CA SER A 181 11.90 -21.90 14.01
C SER A 181 10.40 -22.17 14.02
N SER A 182 9.77 -22.15 12.86
CA SER A 182 8.34 -22.47 12.73
C SER A 182 8.11 -23.97 12.65
N SER A 183 6.92 -24.40 13.06
CA SER A 183 6.41 -25.75 12.83
C SER A 183 5.61 -25.84 11.52
N GLU A 184 5.37 -27.06 11.04
CA GLU A 184 4.59 -27.29 9.81
C GLU A 184 3.17 -26.69 9.86
N ALA A 185 2.54 -26.74 11.04
CA ALA A 185 1.22 -26.14 11.25
C ALA A 185 1.26 -24.61 11.08
N GLU A 186 2.32 -23.96 11.56
CA GLU A 186 2.52 -22.52 11.43
C GLU A 186 2.89 -22.13 10.00
N ASP A 187 3.68 -22.96 9.31
CA ASP A 187 3.99 -22.77 7.90
C ASP A 187 2.72 -22.81 7.04
N SER A 188 1.81 -23.75 7.32
CA SER A 188 0.51 -23.82 6.65
C SER A 188 -0.36 -22.60 6.96
N GLU A 189 -0.47 -22.22 8.24
CA GLU A 189 -1.24 -21.05 8.67
C GLU A 189 -0.75 -19.77 7.97
N VAL A 190 0.56 -19.53 7.97
CA VAL A 190 1.16 -18.35 7.36
C VAL A 190 0.99 -18.37 5.84
N ARG A 191 1.08 -19.53 5.19
CA ARG A 191 0.82 -19.66 3.75
C ARG A 191 -0.58 -19.18 3.38
N ASP A 192 -1.59 -19.52 4.17
CA ASP A 192 -2.97 -19.07 3.94
C ASP A 192 -3.14 -17.56 4.19
N MET A 193 -2.51 -17.05 5.25
CA MET A 193 -2.50 -15.62 5.56
C MET A 193 -1.81 -14.80 4.45
N LEU A 194 -0.72 -15.31 3.88
CA LEU A 194 -0.02 -14.72 2.74
C LEU A 194 -0.86 -14.79 1.46
N ALA A 195 -1.55 -15.90 1.20
CA ALA A 195 -2.48 -16.01 0.08
C ALA A 195 -3.56 -14.91 0.14
N LYS A 196 -4.12 -14.71 1.34
CA LYS A 196 -5.11 -13.66 1.62
C LYS A 196 -4.50 -12.28 1.46
N PHE A 197 -3.30 -12.05 1.97
CA PHE A 197 -2.56 -10.80 1.81
C PHE A 197 -2.32 -10.45 0.34
N GLY A 198 -1.91 -11.41 -0.48
CA GLY A 198 -1.72 -11.23 -1.93
C GLY A 198 -3.02 -10.84 -2.63
N ARG A 199 -4.11 -11.59 -2.42
CA ARG A 199 -5.43 -11.25 -2.99
C ARG A 199 -5.90 -9.86 -2.58
N GLN A 200 -5.72 -9.49 -1.32
CA GLN A 200 -6.11 -8.19 -0.80
C GLN A 200 -5.31 -7.03 -1.40
N ASN A 201 -4.01 -7.22 -1.62
CA ASN A 201 -3.17 -6.23 -2.29
C ASN A 201 -3.51 -6.14 -3.78
N LEU A 202 -3.86 -7.25 -4.44
CA LEU A 202 -4.29 -7.22 -5.83
C LEU A 202 -5.53 -6.34 -6.03
N VAL A 203 -6.49 -6.36 -5.09
CA VAL A 203 -7.62 -5.42 -5.11
C VAL A 203 -7.15 -3.97 -5.01
N ARG A 204 -6.17 -3.65 -4.15
CA ARG A 204 -5.57 -2.30 -4.10
C ARG A 204 -4.90 -1.91 -5.41
N ALA A 205 -4.21 -2.84 -6.06
CA ALA A 205 -3.61 -2.61 -7.37
C ALA A 205 -4.68 -2.29 -8.42
N PHE A 206 -5.81 -3.01 -8.42
CA PHE A 206 -6.93 -2.72 -9.31
C PHE A 206 -7.59 -1.36 -9.02
N LEU A 207 -7.80 -1.00 -7.75
CA LEU A 207 -8.36 0.29 -7.38
C LEU A 207 -7.45 1.43 -7.85
N LEU A 208 -6.16 1.38 -7.55
CA LEU A 208 -5.22 2.43 -7.96
C LEU A 208 -4.98 2.45 -9.47
N GLY A 209 -4.79 1.27 -10.07
CA GLY A 209 -4.55 1.11 -11.50
C GLY A 209 -5.76 1.52 -12.33
N GLY A 210 -6.96 1.13 -11.89
CA GLY A 210 -8.23 1.59 -12.46
C GLY A 210 -8.36 3.11 -12.40
N GLY A 211 -7.98 3.73 -11.28
CA GLY A 211 -7.92 5.19 -11.19
C GLY A 211 -6.97 5.82 -12.22
N GLY A 212 -5.78 5.25 -12.37
CA GLY A 212 -4.80 5.68 -13.38
C GLY A 212 -5.31 5.55 -14.82
N ILE A 213 -5.94 4.42 -15.17
CA ILE A 213 -6.51 4.16 -16.50
C ILE A 213 -7.66 5.12 -16.79
N VAL A 214 -8.60 5.28 -15.86
CA VAL A 214 -9.74 6.19 -16.04
C VAL A 214 -9.26 7.65 -16.14
N GLY A 215 -8.27 8.04 -15.35
CA GLY A 215 -7.63 9.35 -15.44
C GLY A 215 -6.94 9.60 -16.79
N LEU A 216 -6.30 8.57 -17.36
CA LEU A 216 -5.72 8.62 -18.70
C LEU A 216 -6.79 8.79 -19.77
N LEU A 217 -7.88 8.02 -19.71
CA LEU A 217 -9.01 8.17 -20.64
C LEU A 217 -9.61 9.59 -20.58
N ALA A 218 -9.72 10.17 -19.38
CA ALA A 218 -10.18 11.55 -19.20
C ALA A 218 -9.20 12.59 -19.78
N ALA A 219 -7.89 12.31 -19.76
CA ALA A 219 -6.88 13.20 -20.34
C ALA A 219 -6.91 13.21 -21.86
N LEU A 220 -7.23 12.07 -22.47
CA LEU A 220 -7.30 11.88 -23.92
C LEU A 220 -8.62 12.34 -24.55
N ALA A 221 -9.69 12.50 -23.76
CA ALA A 221 -10.98 13.05 -24.18
C ALA A 221 -10.98 14.59 -24.21
#